data_AF-A0A378QE14-F1
#
_entry.id   AF-A0A378QE14-F1
#
_cell.length_a   1.000
_cell.length_b   1.000
_cell.length_c   1.000
_cell.angle_alpha   90.00
_cell.angle_beta   90.00
_cell.angle_gamma   90.00
#
_symmetry.space_group_name_H-M   'P 1'
#
loop_
_entity.id
_entity.type
_entity.pdbx_description
1 polymer ?
#
loop_
_entity_poly.entity_id
_entity_poly.type
_entity_poly.pdbx_seq_one_letter_code
_entity_poly.pdbx_strand_id
1 'polypeptide(L)'
;MTNHTQNLTTLNRTEAQILQAFIWQMDTWQSQYGEKADTVEIVYFPEDEGFDVFNNEPNHGTIKRTRTTVFRADIVSWTNNQLKQLQGFGNENTVTAFVVSYKNGEYGVLVETVPTASLTDETEPKVESADENQA
;
A
#
# COMPACT_ATOMS: atom_id res chain seq x y z
N MET A 1 4.04 -43.20 3.64
CA MET A 1 4.64 -41.89 3.39
C MET A 1 3.57 -41.03 2.75
N THR A 2 3.02 -40.07 3.48
CA THR A 2 2.05 -39.11 2.95
C THR A 2 2.84 -38.04 2.19
N ASN A 3 2.69 -37.97 0.87
CA ASN A 3 3.26 -36.87 0.09
C ASN A 3 2.57 -35.58 0.54
N HIS A 4 3.31 -34.70 1.19
CA HIS A 4 2.86 -33.33 1.45
C HIS A 4 3.24 -32.49 0.24
N THR A 5 2.26 -32.23 -0.64
CA THR A 5 2.41 -31.18 -1.64
C THR A 5 2.34 -29.85 -0.90
N GLN A 6 3.46 -29.15 -0.79
CA GLN A 6 3.49 -27.79 -0.24
C GLN A 6 3.28 -26.78 -1.36
N ASN A 7 2.29 -25.90 -1.19
CA ASN A 7 2.15 -24.71 -2.02
C ASN A 7 2.99 -23.61 -1.38
N LEU A 8 4.05 -23.19 -2.07
CA LEU A 8 4.92 -22.11 -1.61
C LEU A 8 4.45 -20.79 -2.21
N THR A 9 4.16 -19.81 -1.36
CA THR A 9 3.99 -18.41 -1.79
C THR A 9 5.37 -17.75 -1.75
N THR A 10 5.85 -17.31 -2.90
CA THR A 10 7.12 -16.57 -3.01
C THR A 10 6.86 -15.09 -2.84
N LEU A 11 7.68 -14.42 -2.02
CA LEU A 11 7.66 -12.96 -1.85
C LEU A 11 8.94 -12.38 -2.44
N ASN A 12 8.82 -11.20 -3.05
CA ASN A 12 10.02 -10.41 -3.33
C ASN A 12 10.59 -9.81 -2.03
N ARG A 13 11.80 -9.23 -2.10
CA ARG A 13 12.47 -8.67 -0.91
C ARG A 13 11.65 -7.56 -0.25
N THR A 14 11.06 -6.67 -1.05
CA THR A 14 10.26 -5.54 -0.56
C THR A 14 9.00 -6.04 0.15
N GLU A 15 8.27 -6.98 -0.45
CA GLU A 15 7.11 -7.61 0.16
C GLU A 15 7.47 -8.29 1.48
N ALA A 16 8.58 -9.03 1.53
CA ALA A 16 9.03 -9.67 2.76
C ALA A 16 9.36 -8.66 3.88
N GLN A 17 9.95 -7.52 3.53
CA GLN A 17 10.25 -6.45 4.49
C GLN A 17 8.98 -5.78 5.01
N ILE A 18 8.06 -5.42 4.11
CA ILE A 18 6.78 -4.80 4.47
C ILE A 18 5.93 -5.77 5.29
N LEU A 19 5.85 -7.04 4.90
CA LEU A 19 5.15 -8.07 5.65
C LEU A 19 5.72 -8.22 7.06
N GLN A 20 7.05 -8.28 7.19
CA GLN A 20 7.68 -8.38 8.51
C GLN A 20 7.36 -7.17 9.38
N ALA A 21 7.43 -5.95 8.83
CA ALA A 21 7.07 -4.72 9.55
C ALA A 21 5.58 -4.71 9.94
N PHE A 22 4.71 -5.18 9.05
CA PHE A 22 3.28 -5.27 9.30
C PHE A 22 2.94 -6.29 10.39
N ILE A 23 3.62 -7.45 10.44
CA ILE A 23 3.46 -8.44 11.51
C ILE A 23 3.75 -7.81 12.88
N TRP A 24 4.90 -7.13 13.02
CA TRP A 24 5.25 -6.44 14.26
C TRP A 24 4.25 -5.33 14.64
N GLN A 25 3.74 -4.63 13.64
CA GLN A 25 2.75 -3.58 13.85
C GLN A 25 1.40 -4.14 14.28
N MET A 26 0.99 -5.28 13.73
CA MET A 26 -0.21 -6.00 14.14
C MET A 26 -0.13 -6.43 15.60
N ASP A 27 1.01 -6.96 16.07
CA ASP A 27 1.22 -7.29 17.48
C ASP A 27 1.02 -6.05 18.39
N THR A 28 1.56 -4.91 17.94
CA THR A 28 1.43 -3.63 18.66
C THR A 28 -0.03 -3.18 18.71
N TRP A 29 -0.73 -3.21 17.58
CA TRP A 29 -2.12 -2.80 17.50
C TRP A 29 -3.07 -3.73 18.25
N GLN A 30 -2.86 -5.04 18.20
CA GLN A 30 -3.61 -6.01 19.00
C GLN A 30 -3.41 -5.76 20.49
N SER A 31 -2.17 -5.49 20.92
CA SER A 31 -1.90 -5.15 22.32
C SER A 31 -2.54 -3.83 22.76
N GLN A 32 -2.61 -2.83 21.89
CA GLN A 32 -3.06 -1.48 22.24
C GLN A 32 -4.58 -1.27 22.06
N TYR A 33 -5.16 -1.86 21.02
CA TYR A 33 -6.54 -1.64 20.60
C TYR A 33 -7.43 -2.88 20.74
N GLY A 34 -6.85 -4.03 21.10
CA GLY A 34 -7.59 -5.28 21.32
C GLY A 34 -8.33 -5.75 20.08
N GLU A 35 -9.57 -6.20 20.27
CA GLU A 35 -10.43 -6.80 19.23
C GLU A 35 -10.63 -5.92 17.99
N LYS A 36 -10.40 -4.61 18.11
CA LYS A 36 -10.43 -3.67 16.99
C LYS A 36 -9.44 -4.07 15.88
N ALA A 37 -8.29 -4.64 16.28
CA ALA A 37 -7.20 -5.07 15.42
C ALA A 37 -7.23 -6.58 15.09
N ASP A 38 -8.34 -7.29 15.36
CA ASP A 38 -8.47 -8.71 14.98
C ASP A 38 -8.49 -8.92 13.46
N THR A 39 -8.86 -7.87 12.74
CA THR A 39 -8.66 -7.76 11.29
C THR A 39 -8.15 -6.38 10.97
N VAL A 40 -7.20 -6.31 10.05
CA VAL A 40 -6.75 -5.06 9.42
C VAL A 40 -6.51 -5.35 7.95
N GLU A 41 -7.06 -4.55 7.06
CA GLU A 41 -6.72 -4.57 5.64
C GLU A 41 -6.57 -3.13 5.16
N ILE A 42 -5.53 -2.90 4.38
CA ILE A 42 -5.13 -1.59 3.89
C ILE A 42 -4.88 -1.72 2.40
N VAL A 43 -5.56 -0.90 1.61
CA VAL A 43 -5.42 -0.82 0.16
C VAL A 43 -5.09 0.62 -0.19
N TYR A 44 -3.95 0.84 -0.84
CA TYR A 44 -3.53 2.13 -1.36
C TYR A 44 -3.98 2.31 -2.81
N PHE A 45 -4.51 3.49 -3.11
CA PHE A 45 -4.92 3.92 -4.45
C PHE A 45 -3.94 5.00 -4.96
N PRO A 46 -3.00 4.66 -5.84
CA PRO A 46 -1.98 5.60 -6.31
C PRO A 46 -2.56 6.78 -7.10
N GLU A 47 -3.75 6.63 -7.70
CA GLU A 47 -4.39 7.65 -8.54
C GLU A 47 -4.85 8.90 -7.78
N ASP A 48 -5.21 8.75 -6.50
CA ASP A 48 -5.67 9.85 -5.64
C ASP A 48 -4.92 9.93 -4.31
N GLU A 49 -3.85 9.14 -4.18
CA GLU A 49 -3.06 8.93 -2.97
C GLU A 49 -3.91 8.52 -1.75
N GLY A 50 -5.07 7.90 -2.01
CA GLY A 50 -6.04 7.50 -1.01
C GLY A 50 -5.79 6.13 -0.39
N PHE A 51 -6.51 5.85 0.70
CA PHE A 51 -6.50 4.55 1.35
C PHE A 51 -7.92 4.07 1.63
N ASP A 52 -8.18 2.81 1.28
CA ASP A 52 -9.20 2.03 1.96
C ASP A 52 -8.56 1.32 3.16
N VAL A 53 -9.20 1.48 4.32
CA VAL A 53 -8.78 0.86 5.57
C VAL A 53 -9.97 0.14 6.15
N PHE A 54 -9.82 -1.16 6.33
CA PHE A 54 -10.77 -2.04 6.99
C PHE A 54 -10.19 -2.49 8.32
N ASN A 55 -11.01 -2.43 9.36
CA ASN A 55 -10.72 -2.99 10.68
C ASN A 55 -12.02 -3.37 11.37
N ASN A 56 -11.93 -3.93 12.58
CA ASN A 56 -13.09 -4.44 13.32
C ASN A 56 -13.89 -3.36 14.06
N GLU A 57 -13.55 -2.07 13.94
CA GLU A 57 -14.37 -0.99 14.49
C GLU A 57 -15.64 -0.77 13.65
N PRO A 58 -16.74 -0.25 14.24
CA PRO A 58 -17.90 0.21 13.47
C PRO A 58 -17.50 1.20 12.38
N ASN A 59 -18.00 0.99 11.15
CA ASN A 59 -17.62 1.77 9.96
C ASN A 59 -16.09 1.86 9.75
N HIS A 60 -15.35 0.83 10.19
CA HIS A 60 -13.89 0.73 10.10
C HIS A 60 -13.17 1.94 10.72
N GLY A 61 -13.74 2.50 11.78
CA GLY A 61 -13.20 3.67 12.48
C GLY A 61 -13.50 5.02 11.83
N THR A 62 -14.38 5.07 10.83
CA THR A 62 -14.86 6.32 10.26
C THR A 62 -16.04 6.86 11.06
N ILE A 63 -15.89 8.07 11.62
CA ILE A 63 -16.94 8.72 12.43
C ILE A 63 -17.77 9.64 11.54
N LYS A 64 -17.10 10.48 10.74
CA LYS A 64 -17.66 11.38 9.72
C LYS A 64 -16.61 11.57 8.62
N ARG A 65 -16.96 12.19 7.48
CA ARG A 65 -16.06 12.38 6.32
C ARG A 65 -14.65 12.91 6.66
N THR A 66 -14.51 13.74 7.71
CA THR A 66 -13.23 14.33 8.15
C THR A 66 -12.74 13.85 9.52
N ARG A 67 -13.43 12.90 10.15
CA ARG A 67 -13.11 12.44 11.52
C ARG A 67 -13.05 10.93 11.58
N THR A 68 -11.96 10.43 12.12
CA THR A 68 -11.68 9.01 12.31
C THR A 68 -11.40 8.71 13.79
N THR A 69 -11.44 7.43 14.15
CA THR A 69 -10.96 6.95 15.45
C THR A 69 -9.45 7.07 15.55
N VAL A 70 -8.94 7.01 16.79
CA VAL A 70 -7.49 6.99 17.04
C VAL A 70 -6.83 5.81 16.34
N PHE A 71 -7.46 4.62 16.39
CA PHE A 71 -6.89 3.43 15.76
C PHE A 71 -6.81 3.55 14.24
N ARG A 72 -7.88 4.00 13.56
CA ARG A 72 -7.82 4.24 12.11
C ARG A 72 -6.75 5.29 11.76
N ALA A 73 -6.61 6.35 12.56
CA ALA A 73 -5.58 7.36 12.35
C ALA A 73 -4.16 6.76 12.48
N ASP A 74 -3.95 5.85 13.44
CA ASP A 74 -2.69 5.15 13.65
C ASP A 74 -2.35 4.21 12.46
N ILE A 75 -3.34 3.47 11.95
CA ILE A 75 -3.19 2.66 10.72
C ILE A 75 -2.72 3.52 9.55
N VAL A 76 -3.40 4.65 9.31
CA VAL A 76 -3.06 5.57 8.23
C VAL A 76 -1.67 6.18 8.45
N SER A 77 -1.30 6.51 9.68
CA SER A 77 0.03 7.04 9.99
C SER A 77 1.14 6.02 9.69
N TRP A 78 0.96 4.77 10.13
CA TRP A 78 1.91 3.70 9.83
C TRP A 78 2.04 3.46 8.33
N THR A 79 0.93 3.43 7.60
CA THR A 79 0.90 3.20 6.15
C THR A 79 1.66 4.29 5.40
N ASN A 80 1.41 5.56 5.73
CA ASN A 80 2.13 6.69 5.15
C ASN A 80 3.64 6.61 5.39
N ASN A 81 4.07 6.12 6.55
CA ASN A 81 5.48 5.92 6.82
C ASN A 81 6.08 4.80 5.94
N GLN A 82 5.34 3.73 5.66
CA GLN A 82 5.77 2.69 4.73
C GLN A 82 5.88 3.23 3.31
N LEU A 83 4.87 3.98 2.84
CA LEU A 83 4.90 4.58 1.50
C LEU A 83 6.10 5.51 1.32
N LYS A 84 6.39 6.36 2.31
CA LYS A 84 7.60 7.22 2.27
C LYS A 84 8.90 6.42 2.18
N GLN A 85 9.00 5.30 2.90
CA GLN A 85 10.18 4.45 2.81
C GLN A 85 10.32 3.82 1.42
N LEU A 86 9.21 3.40 0.82
CA LEU A 86 9.18 2.82 -0.53
C LEU A 86 9.51 3.85 -1.61
N GLN A 87 8.99 5.08 -1.47
CA GLN A 87 9.25 6.20 -2.38
C GLN A 87 10.71 6.67 -2.34
N GLY A 88 11.40 6.48 -1.21
CA GLY A 88 12.76 6.98 -1.01
C GLY A 88 12.80 8.45 -0.56
N PHE A 89 13.96 8.91 -0.09
CA PHE A 89 14.09 10.26 0.49
C PHE A 89 13.86 11.38 -0.53
N GLY A 90 14.14 11.12 -1.81
CA GLY A 90 13.96 12.03 -2.93
C GLY A 90 12.81 11.67 -3.87
N ASN A 91 11.87 10.80 -3.46
CA ASN A 91 10.79 10.28 -4.31
C ASN A 91 11.31 9.58 -5.59
N GLU A 92 12.39 8.81 -5.43
CA GLU A 92 13.03 8.09 -6.53
C GLU A 92 12.11 7.02 -7.14
N ASN A 93 11.17 6.51 -6.34
CA ASN A 93 10.21 5.50 -6.75
C ASN A 93 8.78 6.00 -6.59
N THR A 94 7.91 5.50 -7.46
CA THR A 94 6.45 5.61 -7.36
C THR A 94 5.89 4.25 -6.92
N VAL A 95 5.04 4.25 -5.90
CA VAL A 95 4.34 3.05 -5.44
C VAL A 95 3.13 2.83 -6.34
N THR A 96 3.09 1.71 -7.06
CA THR A 96 2.00 1.37 -7.99
C THR A 96 1.00 0.39 -7.38
N ALA A 97 1.40 -0.34 -6.34
CA ALA A 97 0.51 -1.14 -5.51
C ALA A 97 1.04 -1.19 -4.08
N PHE A 98 0.15 -1.03 -3.11
CA PHE A 98 0.43 -1.34 -1.71
C PHE A 98 -0.83 -1.90 -1.06
N VAL A 99 -0.77 -3.17 -0.71
CA VAL A 99 -1.82 -3.87 0.02
C VAL A 99 -1.19 -4.68 1.15
N VAL A 100 -1.73 -4.56 2.35
CA VAL A 100 -1.42 -5.46 3.46
C VAL A 100 -2.71 -5.89 4.14
N SER A 101 -2.76 -7.13 4.59
CA SER A 101 -3.93 -7.65 5.30
C SER A 101 -3.56 -8.64 6.39
N TYR A 102 -4.30 -8.58 7.48
CA TYR A 102 -4.34 -9.57 8.54
C TYR A 102 -5.81 -9.96 8.77
N LYS A 103 -6.12 -11.23 8.56
CA LYS A 103 -7.48 -11.76 8.71
C LYS A 103 -7.42 -13.25 8.99
N ASN A 104 -8.21 -13.73 9.94
CA ASN A 104 -8.29 -15.14 10.31
C ASN A 104 -6.92 -15.77 10.67
N GLY A 105 -6.01 -14.98 11.25
CA GLY A 105 -4.66 -15.45 11.61
C GLY A 105 -3.67 -15.53 10.44
N GLU A 106 -4.06 -15.10 9.23
CA GLU A 106 -3.23 -15.11 8.05
C GLU A 106 -2.83 -13.69 7.65
N TYR A 107 -1.63 -13.56 7.09
CA TYR A 107 -1.11 -12.30 6.59
C TYR A 107 -1.00 -12.30 5.06
N GLY A 108 -1.38 -11.19 4.43
CA GLY A 108 -1.22 -10.92 3.01
C GLY A 108 -0.40 -9.65 2.79
N VAL A 109 0.35 -9.63 1.68
CA VAL A 109 1.11 -8.47 1.22
C VAL A 109 1.13 -8.45 -0.31
N LEU A 110 1.03 -7.26 -0.88
CA LEU A 110 1.35 -6.97 -2.28
C LEU A 110 1.97 -5.58 -2.31
N VAL A 111 3.19 -5.48 -2.82
CA VAL A 111 3.90 -4.20 -2.93
C VAL A 111 4.62 -4.12 -4.26
N GLU A 112 4.31 -3.07 -5.00
CA GLU A 112 4.94 -2.76 -6.28
C GLU A 112 5.42 -1.32 -6.31
N THR A 113 6.63 -1.14 -6.82
CA THR A 113 7.26 0.15 -7.00
C THR A 113 7.95 0.19 -8.35
N VAL A 114 7.87 1.34 -9.01
CA VAL A 114 8.61 1.62 -10.25
C VAL A 114 9.48 2.86 -10.06
N PRO A 115 10.66 2.96 -10.72
CA PRO A 115 11.41 4.21 -10.71
C PRO A 115 10.54 5.33 -11.28
N THR A 116 10.47 6.46 -10.58
CA THR A 116 9.64 7.61 -10.99
C THR A 116 10.03 8.10 -12.39
N ALA A 117 11.32 8.05 -12.72
CA ALA A 117 11.85 8.41 -14.04
C ALA A 117 11.35 7.50 -15.19
N SER A 118 10.80 6.32 -14.89
CA SER A 118 10.25 5.39 -15.88
C SER A 118 8.79 5.71 -16.26
N LEU A 119 8.16 6.67 -15.58
CA LEU A 119 6.77 7.07 -15.84
C LEU A 119 6.64 8.20 -16.87
N THR A 120 7.75 8.78 -17.36
CA THR A 120 7.75 9.99 -18.19
C THR A 120 7.63 9.77 -19.70
N ASP A 121 7.19 8.60 -20.18
CA ASP A 121 7.27 8.28 -21.63
C ASP A 121 5.94 8.36 -22.42
N GLU A 122 4.85 8.90 -21.85
CA GLU A 122 3.55 8.99 -22.56
C GLU A 122 2.98 10.41 -22.78
N THR A 123 3.78 11.47 -22.68
CA THR A 123 3.23 12.83 -22.83
C THR A 123 4.10 13.83 -23.58
N GLU A 124 4.54 13.49 -24.79
CA GLU A 124 4.76 14.53 -25.81
C GLU A 124 4.10 14.14 -27.13
N PRO A 125 2.97 14.79 -27.54
CA PRO A 125 2.63 14.80 -28.94
C PRO A 125 3.75 15.54 -29.67
N LYS A 126 4.49 14.84 -30.54
CA LYS A 126 5.29 15.49 -31.58
C LYS A 126 4.35 16.37 -32.38
N VAL A 127 4.38 17.67 -32.11
CA VAL A 127 3.83 18.66 -33.04
C VAL A 127 4.77 18.62 -34.24
N GLU A 128 4.37 17.85 -35.26
CA GLU A 128 4.96 17.91 -36.58
C GLU A 128 4.76 19.33 -37.09
N SER A 129 5.84 20.13 -37.07
CA SER A 129 5.85 21.46 -37.66
C SER A 129 5.64 21.28 -39.16
N ALA A 130 4.42 21.55 -39.63
CA ALA A 130 4.15 21.71 -41.05
C ALA A 130 4.88 22.97 -41.52
N ASP A 131 6.03 22.77 -42.16
CA ASP A 131 6.61 23.71 -43.11
C ASP A 131 5.61 23.85 -44.29
N GLU A 132 4.72 24.83 -44.23
CA GLU A 132 4.05 25.33 -45.43
C GLU A 132 4.84 26.52 -45.98
N ASN A 133 5.77 26.16 -46.85
CA ASN A 133 6.35 27.03 -47.84
C ASN A 133 5.36 27.16 -49.02
N GLN A 134 5.32 28.36 -49.63
CA GLN A 134 4.76 28.70 -50.95
C GLN A 134 3.26 29.07 -51.05
N ALA A 135 2.98 30.37 -51.21
CA ALA A 135 2.77 31.00 -52.53
C ALA A 135 2.67 32.53 -52.42
#